data_AF-A0A7C4IMY2-F1
#
_entry.id   AF-A0A7C4IMY2-F1
#
_cell.length_a   1.000
_cell.length_b   1.000
_cell.length_c   1.000
_cell.angle_alpha   90.00
_cell.angle_beta   90.00
_cell.angle_gamma   90.00
#
_symmetry.space_group_name_H-M   'P 1'
#
loop_
_entity.id
_entity.type
_entity.pdbx_description
1 polymer ?
#
loop_
_entity_poly.entity_id
_entity_poly.type
_entity_poly.pdbx_seq_one_letter_code
_entity_poly.pdbx_strand_id
1 'polypeptide(L)'
;MHENELIKAVLPYSKYAHGFFSAMVILLFFYQGSLGLRMRSRRRSGVRPEARSIRRHRKFGPVLVILVISGFSGGIASVFLQWQDYFMYPVHFLNGLTVISLAAVTFLVSRKIRAKETTWRTVHYFIGVLILILLILQAYFGIRMLFAL
;
A
#
# COMPACT_ATOMS: atom_id res chain seq x y z
N MET A 1 -12.17 -30.44 -19.49
CA MET A 1 -13.24 -30.53 -18.46
C MET A 1 -12.68 -30.45 -17.03
N HIS A 2 -11.59 -31.13 -16.68
CA HIS A 2 -11.02 -31.09 -15.32
C HIS A 2 -10.46 -29.73 -14.85
N GLU A 3 -9.90 -28.95 -15.78
CA GLU A 3 -9.29 -27.64 -15.48
C GLU A 3 -10.32 -26.60 -15.00
N ASN A 4 -11.54 -26.63 -15.55
CA ASN A 4 -12.63 -25.75 -15.14
C ASN A 4 -13.16 -26.07 -13.74
N GLU A 5 -13.11 -27.33 -13.30
CA GLU A 5 -13.57 -27.73 -11.97
C GLU A 5 -12.57 -27.32 -10.88
N LEU A 6 -11.27 -27.41 -11.17
CA LEU A 6 -10.21 -26.87 -10.30
C LEU A 6 -10.30 -25.35 -10.15
N ILE A 7 -10.47 -24.62 -11.25
CA ILE A 7 -10.60 -23.17 -11.21
C ILE A 7 -11.82 -22.75 -10.37
N LYS A 8 -12.98 -23.37 -10.60
CA LYS A 8 -14.20 -23.11 -9.79
C LYS A 8 -13.99 -23.42 -8.30
N ALA A 9 -13.23 -24.47 -7.97
CA ALA A 9 -12.95 -24.83 -6.58
C ALA A 9 -12.02 -23.83 -5.88
N VAL A 10 -11.05 -23.23 -6.60
CA VAL A 10 -10.05 -22.32 -6.00
C VAL A 10 -10.49 -20.85 -6.01
N LEU A 11 -11.28 -20.43 -7.00
CA LEU A 11 -11.72 -19.03 -7.16
C LEU A 11 -12.31 -18.39 -5.89
N PRO A 12 -13.16 -19.06 -5.08
CA PRO A 12 -13.71 -18.48 -3.86
C PRO A 12 -12.65 -18.12 -2.81
N TYR A 13 -11.45 -18.72 -2.87
CA TYR A 13 -10.36 -18.45 -1.95
C TYR A 13 -9.48 -17.25 -2.35
N SER A 14 -9.58 -16.80 -3.61
CA SER A 14 -8.82 -15.66 -4.13
C SER A 14 -9.01 -14.39 -3.31
N LYS A 15 -10.25 -14.12 -2.86
CA LYS A 15 -10.58 -12.97 -1.99
C LYS A 15 -9.83 -13.01 -0.65
N TYR A 16 -9.67 -14.19 -0.05
CA TYR A 16 -8.94 -14.34 1.22
C TYR A 16 -7.43 -14.22 0.99
N ALA A 17 -6.91 -14.78 -0.09
CA ALA A 17 -5.50 -14.64 -0.46
C ALA A 17 -5.13 -13.17 -0.72
N HIS A 18 -5.94 -12.46 -1.50
CA HIS A 18 -5.80 -11.01 -1.74
C HIS A 18 -5.92 -10.21 -0.43
N GLY A 19 -6.92 -10.51 0.41
CA GLY A 19 -7.12 -9.84 1.69
C GLY A 19 -5.93 -10.02 2.64
N PHE A 20 -5.43 -11.25 2.79
CA PHE A 20 -4.27 -11.56 3.62
C PHE A 20 -3.00 -10.87 3.11
N PHE A 21 -2.71 -10.97 1.81
CA PHE A 21 -1.58 -10.29 1.19
C PHE A 21 -1.65 -8.77 1.42
N SER A 22 -2.81 -8.17 1.17
CA SER A 22 -3.01 -6.73 1.33
C SER A 22 -2.87 -6.29 2.79
N ALA A 23 -3.35 -7.09 3.75
CA ALA A 23 -3.15 -6.82 5.18
C ALA A 23 -1.65 -6.81 5.55
N MET A 24 -0.86 -7.76 5.03
CA MET A 24 0.59 -7.76 5.24
C MET A 24 1.26 -6.52 4.64
N VAL A 25 0.88 -6.13 3.41
CA VAL A 25 1.39 -4.91 2.78
C VAL A 25 1.04 -3.67 3.61
N ILE A 26 -0.19 -3.56 4.11
CA ILE A 26 -0.62 -2.45 4.99
C ILE A 26 0.27 -2.36 6.24
N LEU A 27 0.50 -3.47 6.93
CA LEU A 27 1.39 -3.50 8.10
C LEU A 27 2.82 -3.05 7.76
N LEU A 28 3.33 -3.44 6.60
CA LEU A 28 4.65 -2.98 6.13
C LEU A 28 4.66 -1.48 5.83
N PHE A 29 3.58 -0.91 5.30
CA PHE A 29 3.43 0.54 5.13
C PHE A 29 3.44 1.27 6.48
N PHE A 30 2.73 0.77 7.49
CA PHE A 30 2.78 1.34 8.84
C PHE A 30 4.18 1.27 9.45
N TYR A 31 4.88 0.15 9.26
CA TYR A 31 6.27 0.03 9.66
C TYR A 31 7.16 1.07 8.95
N GLN A 32 7.01 1.26 7.64
CA GLN A 32 7.74 2.30 6.89
C GLN A 32 7.39 3.72 7.35
N GLY A 33 6.13 3.98 7.64
CA GLY A 33 5.65 5.22 8.23
C GLY A 33 6.32 5.50 9.58
N SER A 34 6.42 4.48 10.44
CA SER A 34 7.08 4.59 11.75
C SER A 34 8.57 4.97 11.63
N LEU A 35 9.29 4.40 10.65
CA LEU A 35 10.67 4.76 10.35
C LEU A 35 10.76 6.23 9.89
N GLY A 36 9.84 6.65 9.01
CA GLY A 36 9.69 8.02 8.55
C GLY A 36 9.49 9.02 9.69
N LEU A 37 8.55 8.74 10.58
CA LEU A 37 8.23 9.56 11.75
C LEU A 37 9.42 9.64 12.71
N ARG A 38 10.08 8.53 13.04
CA ARG A 38 11.26 8.51 13.90
C ARG A 38 12.39 9.37 13.32
N MET A 39 12.64 9.27 12.01
CA MET A 39 13.65 10.10 11.33
C MET A 39 13.28 11.59 11.34
N ARG A 40 12.00 11.92 11.14
CA ARG A 40 11.51 13.31 11.18
C ARG A 40 11.63 13.89 12.59
N SER A 41 11.24 13.14 13.60
CA SER A 41 11.30 13.54 15.01
C SER A 41 12.74 13.86 15.43
N ARG A 42 13.70 12.97 15.15
CA ARG A 42 15.12 13.21 15.47
C ARG A 42 15.67 14.47 14.79
N ARG A 43 15.36 14.71 13.51
CA ARG A 43 15.80 15.94 12.83
C ARG A 43 15.24 17.19 13.47
N ARG A 44 13.95 17.18 13.85
CA ARG A 44 13.30 18.31 14.52
C ARG A 44 13.90 18.60 15.90
N SER A 45 14.42 17.59 16.59
CA SER A 45 15.13 17.74 17.86
C SER A 45 16.63 18.04 17.71
N GLY A 46 17.12 18.37 16.50
CA GLY A 46 18.55 18.63 16.25
C GLY A 46 19.44 17.39 16.24
N VAL A 47 18.87 16.19 16.41
CA VAL A 47 19.62 14.93 16.48
C VAL A 47 19.69 14.27 15.10
N ARG A 48 20.88 13.79 14.71
CA ARG A 48 21.04 13.04 13.47
C ARG A 48 20.20 11.74 13.52
N PRO A 49 19.40 11.43 12.48
CA PRO A 49 18.66 10.18 12.45
C PRO A 49 19.58 8.97 12.37
N GLU A 50 19.13 7.86 12.96
CA GLU A 50 19.84 6.58 12.92
C GLU A 50 20.08 6.11 11.48
N ALA A 51 21.34 5.77 11.17
CA ALA A 51 21.73 5.27 9.85
C ALA A 51 20.96 3.99 9.46
N ARG A 52 20.66 3.12 10.44
CA ARG A 52 19.87 1.89 10.23
C ARG A 52 18.44 2.20 9.77
N SER A 53 17.79 3.18 10.39
CA SER A 53 16.44 3.62 10.05
C SER A 53 16.39 4.24 8.65
N ILE A 54 17.36 5.09 8.31
CA ILE A 54 17.51 5.64 6.95
C ILE A 54 17.69 4.53 5.92
N ARG A 55 18.62 3.59 6.17
CA ARG A 55 18.93 2.49 5.24
C ARG A 55 17.69 1.61 5.00
N ARG A 56 16.99 1.22 6.07
CA ARG A 56 15.77 0.41 5.97
C ARG A 56 14.67 1.13 5.19
N HIS A 57 14.46 2.41 5.47
CA HIS A 57 13.42 3.18 4.80
C HIS A 57 13.69 3.32 3.30
N ARG A 58 14.93 3.65 2.92
CA ARG A 58 15.34 3.78 1.52
C ARG A 58 15.37 2.45 0.76
N LYS A 59 15.80 1.36 1.42
CA LYS A 59 15.91 0.05 0.78
C LYS A 59 14.52 -0.56 0.50
N PHE A 60 13.61 -0.49 1.46
CA PHE A 60 12.33 -1.19 1.37
C PHE A 60 11.19 -0.32 0.84
N GLY A 61 11.31 1.01 0.85
CA GLY A 61 10.30 1.91 0.28
C GLY A 61 9.89 1.57 -1.17
N PRO A 62 10.85 1.42 -2.10
CA PRO A 62 10.53 1.04 -3.49
C PRO A 62 9.86 -0.33 -3.61
N VAL A 63 10.24 -1.29 -2.76
CA VAL A 63 9.62 -2.62 -2.73
C VAL A 63 8.14 -2.53 -2.35
N LEU A 64 7.79 -1.66 -1.39
CA LEU A 64 6.38 -1.49 -1.00
C LEU A 64 5.52 -0.90 -2.11
N VAL A 65 6.09 -0.04 -2.98
CA VAL A 65 5.36 0.48 -4.15
C VAL A 65 5.01 -0.65 -5.11
N ILE A 66 5.94 -1.55 -5.36
CA ILE A 66 5.69 -2.73 -6.20
C ILE A 66 4.62 -3.61 -5.54
N LEU A 67 4.76 -3.91 -4.24
CA LEU A 67 3.82 -4.77 -3.53
C LEU A 67 2.39 -4.22 -3.50
N VAL A 68 2.20 -2.91 -3.30
CA VAL A 68 0.85 -2.33 -3.28
C VAL A 68 0.23 -2.31 -4.67
N ILE A 69 1.02 -2.09 -5.74
CA ILE A 69 0.55 -2.22 -7.13
C ILE A 69 0.16 -3.67 -7.42
N SER A 70 0.98 -4.65 -7.03
CA SER A 70 0.66 -6.07 -7.18
C SER A 70 -0.61 -6.45 -6.41
N GLY A 71 -0.79 -5.91 -5.20
CA GLY A 71 -2.00 -6.11 -4.41
C GLY A 71 -3.25 -5.58 -5.11
N PHE A 72 -3.18 -4.36 -5.64
CA PHE A 72 -4.25 -3.76 -6.43
C PHE A 72 -4.59 -4.59 -7.67
N SER A 73 -3.59 -4.99 -8.47
CA SER A 73 -3.79 -5.84 -9.64
C SER A 73 -4.39 -7.20 -9.28
N GLY A 74 -3.94 -7.81 -8.18
CA GLY A 74 -4.51 -9.06 -7.67
C GLY A 74 -5.96 -8.92 -7.21
N GLY A 75 -6.32 -7.77 -6.64
CA GLY A 75 -7.71 -7.44 -6.28
C GLY A 75 -8.60 -7.35 -7.52
N ILE A 76 -8.16 -6.60 -8.55
CA ILE A 76 -8.86 -6.51 -9.84
C ILE A 76 -9.06 -7.89 -10.45
N ALA A 77 -7.99 -8.70 -10.51
CA ALA A 77 -8.05 -10.05 -11.06
C ALA A 77 -9.05 -10.92 -10.29
N SER A 78 -9.07 -10.83 -8.95
CA SER A 78 -10.00 -11.60 -8.10
C SER A 78 -11.46 -11.25 -8.38
N VAL A 79 -11.78 -9.95 -8.49
CA VAL A 79 -13.15 -9.50 -8.78
C VAL A 79 -13.56 -9.88 -10.20
N PHE A 80 -12.70 -9.64 -11.20
CA PHE A 80 -13.01 -9.96 -12.58
C PHE A 80 -13.21 -11.47 -12.80
N LEU A 81 -12.34 -12.31 -12.24
CA LEU A 81 -12.48 -13.76 -12.40
C LEU A 81 -13.76 -14.30 -11.76
N GLN A 82 -14.23 -13.69 -10.66
CA GLN A 82 -15.41 -14.17 -9.95
C GLN A 82 -16.73 -13.60 -10.51
N TRP A 83 -16.73 -12.34 -10.95
CA TRP A 83 -17.97 -11.63 -11.31
C TRP A 83 -18.00 -11.09 -12.75
N GLN A 84 -16.91 -11.23 -13.50
CA GLN A 84 -16.74 -10.67 -14.86
C GLN A 84 -16.97 -9.15 -14.94
N ASP A 85 -16.79 -8.46 -13.81
CA ASP A 85 -16.93 -7.02 -13.68
C ASP A 85 -15.73 -6.46 -12.91
N TYR A 86 -15.16 -5.37 -13.42
CA TYR A 86 -14.03 -4.69 -12.79
C TYR A 86 -14.45 -3.70 -11.69
N PHE A 87 -15.70 -3.22 -11.74
CA PHE A 87 -16.19 -2.09 -10.95
C PHE A 87 -17.26 -2.45 -9.94
N MET A 88 -17.44 -3.74 -9.65
CA MET A 88 -18.43 -4.20 -8.68
C MET A 88 -18.33 -3.52 -7.30
N TYR A 89 -17.12 -3.13 -6.89
CA TYR A 89 -16.85 -2.44 -5.63
C TYR A 89 -16.17 -1.10 -5.88
N PRO A 90 -16.90 -0.08 -6.37
CA PRO A 90 -16.30 1.13 -6.94
C PRO A 90 -15.57 1.96 -5.88
N VAL A 91 -16.09 2.03 -4.64
CA VAL A 91 -15.44 2.77 -3.55
C VAL A 91 -14.10 2.14 -3.16
N HIS A 92 -14.05 0.82 -2.97
CA HIS A 92 -12.82 0.10 -2.63
C HIS A 92 -11.80 0.15 -3.79
N PHE A 93 -12.29 0.05 -5.03
CA PHE A 93 -11.47 0.17 -6.23
C PHE A 93 -10.83 1.57 -6.35
N LEU A 94 -11.63 2.65 -6.27
CA LEU A 94 -11.15 4.02 -6.44
C LEU A 94 -10.22 4.44 -5.30
N ASN A 95 -10.49 4.01 -4.07
CA ASN A 95 -9.57 4.23 -2.95
C ASN A 95 -8.24 3.50 -3.17
N GLY A 96 -8.27 2.24 -3.61
CA GLY A 96 -7.09 1.47 -3.97
C GLY A 96 -6.28 2.11 -5.11
N LEU A 97 -6.96 2.58 -6.15
CA LEU A 97 -6.35 3.29 -7.27
C LEU A 97 -5.63 4.57 -6.77
N THR A 98 -6.30 5.34 -5.92
CA THR A 98 -5.73 6.54 -5.31
C THR A 98 -4.47 6.20 -4.49
N VAL A 99 -4.51 5.13 -3.68
CA VAL A 99 -3.36 4.67 -2.90
C VAL A 99 -2.17 4.33 -3.81
N ILE A 100 -2.36 3.57 -4.89
CA ILE A 100 -1.24 3.18 -5.76
C ILE A 100 -0.68 4.37 -6.54
N SER A 101 -1.53 5.32 -6.95
CA SER A 101 -1.09 6.56 -7.60
C SER A 101 -0.27 7.41 -6.65
N LEU A 102 -0.73 7.60 -5.41
CA LEU A 102 0.01 8.34 -4.39
C LEU A 102 1.32 7.64 -4.01
N ALA A 103 1.34 6.31 -3.95
CA ALA A 103 2.56 5.53 -3.69
C ALA A 103 3.61 5.74 -4.80
N ALA A 104 3.18 5.72 -6.07
CA ALA A 104 4.05 6.01 -7.20
C ALA A 104 4.57 7.46 -7.15
N VAL A 105 3.71 8.45 -6.89
CA VAL A 105 4.12 9.85 -6.70
C VAL A 105 5.10 9.99 -5.53
N THR A 106 4.85 9.32 -4.40
CA THR A 106 5.72 9.34 -3.22
C THR A 106 7.11 8.82 -3.54
N PHE A 107 7.21 7.78 -4.36
CA PHE A 107 8.49 7.26 -4.85
C PHE A 107 9.20 8.27 -5.74
N LEU A 108 8.51 8.90 -6.70
CA LEU A 108 9.09 9.94 -7.55
C LEU A 108 9.60 11.14 -6.73
N VAL A 109 8.80 11.60 -5.76
CA VAL A 109 9.20 12.66 -4.81
C VAL A 109 10.43 12.24 -4.01
N SER A 110 10.51 10.98 -3.58
CA SER A 110 11.66 10.48 -2.81
C SER A 110 13.00 10.64 -3.54
N ARG A 111 12.99 10.57 -4.88
CA ARG A 111 14.18 10.75 -5.73
C ARG A 111 14.70 12.19 -5.75
N LYS A 112 13.89 13.15 -5.32
CA LYS A 112 14.26 14.57 -5.22
C LYS A 112 14.90 14.93 -3.87
N ILE A 113 14.81 14.05 -2.86
CA ILE A 113 15.31 14.32 -1.50
C ILE A 113 16.84 14.21 -1.43
N ARG A 114 17.52 15.33 -1.15
CA ARG A 114 18.99 15.43 -0.93
C ARG A 114 19.33 15.66 0.54
N ALA A 115 20.63 15.65 0.89
CA ALA A 115 21.12 15.64 2.28
C ALA A 115 20.59 16.80 3.17
N LYS A 116 20.46 18.01 2.63
CA LYS A 116 19.97 19.22 3.32
C LYS A 116 18.59 19.71 2.86
N GLU A 117 17.97 18.99 1.94
CA GLU A 117 16.70 19.38 1.32
C GLU A 117 15.54 19.15 2.30
N THR A 118 14.65 20.14 2.48
CA THR A 118 13.55 20.13 3.47
C THR A 118 12.15 20.12 2.85
N THR A 119 11.98 20.71 1.67
CA THR A 119 10.71 20.84 0.95
C THR A 119 10.20 19.48 0.49
N TRP A 120 10.95 18.73 -0.31
CA TRP A 120 10.56 17.40 -0.81
C TRP A 120 10.41 16.39 0.32
N ARG A 121 11.15 16.53 1.43
CA ARG A 121 10.92 15.72 2.64
C ARG A 121 9.56 15.99 3.28
N THR A 122 9.11 17.24 3.24
CA THR A 122 7.81 17.64 3.80
C THR A 122 6.67 17.21 2.89
N VAL A 123 6.82 17.37 1.58
CA VAL A 123 5.88 16.82 0.58
C VAL A 123 5.77 15.30 0.73
N HIS A 124 6.90 14.58 0.74
CA HIS A 124 6.93 13.13 0.94
C HIS A 124 6.24 12.71 2.24
N TYR A 125 6.45 13.45 3.32
CA TYR A 125 5.81 13.18 4.61
C TYR A 125 4.28 13.30 4.53
N PHE A 126 3.75 14.39 3.96
CA PHE A 126 2.30 14.58 3.87
C PHE A 126 1.62 13.56 2.96
N ILE A 127 2.23 13.25 1.80
CA ILE A 127 1.69 12.19 0.93
C ILE A 127 1.74 10.84 1.65
N GLY A 128 2.83 10.54 2.37
CA GLY A 128 2.95 9.32 3.16
C GLY A 128 1.87 9.20 4.25
N VAL A 129 1.57 10.28 4.98
CA VAL A 129 0.49 10.30 5.98
C VAL A 129 -0.86 10.07 5.31
N LEU A 130 -1.13 10.72 4.18
CA LEU A 130 -2.36 10.52 3.43
C LEU A 130 -2.52 9.06 2.97
N ILE A 131 -1.45 8.44 2.46
CA ILE A 131 -1.46 7.01 2.11
C ILE A 131 -1.84 6.13 3.31
N LEU A 132 -1.27 6.37 4.50
CA LEU A 132 -1.59 5.57 5.69
C LEU A 132 -3.06 5.68 6.07
N ILE A 133 -3.65 6.88 5.99
CA ILE A 133 -5.09 7.09 6.23
C ILE A 133 -5.93 6.32 5.20
N LEU A 134 -5.59 6.45 3.92
CA LEU A 134 -6.31 5.75 2.85
C LEU A 134 -6.17 4.22 2.94
N LEU A 135 -5.05 3.71 3.45
CA LEU A 135 -4.87 2.27 3.69
C LEU A 135 -5.74 1.75 4.84
N ILE A 136 -6.03 2.56 5.87
CA ILE A 136 -7.02 2.21 6.90
C ILE A 136 -8.40 2.09 6.27
N LEU A 137 -8.79 3.06 5.43
CA LEU A 137 -10.06 3.02 4.70
C LEU A 137 -10.10 1.81 3.73
N GLN A 138 -8.98 1.51 3.06
CA GLN A 138 -8.87 0.35 2.18
C GLN A 138 -9.13 -0.95 2.94
N ALA A 139 -8.49 -1.11 4.11
CA ALA A 139 -8.71 -2.27 4.98
C ALA A 139 -10.16 -2.35 5.44
N TYR A 140 -10.74 -1.23 5.89
CA TYR A 140 -12.12 -1.17 6.35
C TYR A 140 -13.11 -1.65 5.28
N PHE A 141 -13.03 -1.08 4.06
CA PHE A 141 -13.90 -1.50 2.96
C PHE A 141 -13.64 -2.95 2.54
N GLY A 142 -12.38 -3.39 2.51
CA GLY A 142 -12.03 -4.77 2.16
C GLY A 142 -12.59 -5.79 3.16
N ILE A 143 -12.51 -5.50 4.46
CA ILE A 143 -13.09 -6.34 5.52
C ILE A 143 -14.61 -6.39 5.40
N ARG A 144 -15.26 -5.24 5.18
CA ARG A 144 -16.71 -5.20 4.95
C ARG A 144 -17.13 -6.07 3.78
N MET A 145 -16.41 -6.01 2.66
CA MET A 145 -16.65 -6.86 1.49
C MET A 145 -16.45 -8.35 1.79
N LEU A 146 -15.41 -8.72 2.55
CA LEU A 146 -15.13 -10.12 2.89
C LEU A 146 -16.24 -10.75 3.73
N PHE A 147 -16.80 -10.00 4.67
CA PHE A 147 -17.81 -10.48 5.63
C PHE A 147 -19.24 -10.04 5.30
N ALA A 148 -19.45 -9.37 4.16
CA ALA A 148 -20.74 -8.79 3.76
C ALA A 148 -21.38 -7.91 4.83
N LEU A 149 -20.55 -7.17 5.59
CA LEU A 149 -20.98 -6.17 6.58
C LEU A 149 -21.40 -4.88 5.91
#